data_AF-A0A6B3EIE0-F1
#
_entry.id   AF-A0A6B3EIE0-F1
#
_cell.length_a   1.000
_cell.length_b   1.000
_cell.length_c   1.000
_cell.angle_alpha   90.00
_cell.angle_beta   90.00
_cell.angle_gamma   90.00
#
_symmetry.space_group_name_H-M   'P 1'
#
loop_
_entity.id
_entity.type
_entity.pdbx_description
1 polymer ?
#
loop_
_entity_poly.entity_id
_entity_poly.type
_entity_poly.pdbx_seq_one_letter_code
_entity_poly.pdbx_strand_id
1 'polypeptide(L)' 'MSALLSIGDFARATHLSVKALRHYQEHGLLEPARTDAVSGYRRYDVAQIPTAQIIHRFRDLDMPLADIREILRTP' A
#
# COMPACT_ATOMS: atom_id res chain seq x y z
N MET A 1 -3.05 -17.28 8.21
CA MET A 1 -4.11 -16.25 8.32
C MET A 1 -3.43 -14.97 8.74
N SER A 2 -3.40 -13.96 7.87
CA SER A 2 -2.82 -12.67 8.24
C SER A 2 -3.95 -11.70 8.59
N ALA A 3 -3.66 -10.80 9.54
CA ALA A 3 -4.65 -9.88 10.07
C ALA A 3 -4.97 -8.78 9.05
N LEU A 4 -6.25 -8.40 8.96
CA LEU A 4 -6.71 -7.32 8.09
C LEU A 4 -6.85 -6.02 8.88
N LEU A 5 -6.15 -4.98 8.45
CA LEU A 5 -6.14 -3.65 9.02
C LEU A 5 -7.04 -2.70 8.22
N SER A 6 -7.66 -1.74 8.91
CA SER A 6 -8.27 -0.59 8.22
C SER A 6 -7.17 0.25 7.56
N ILE A 7 -7.52 1.11 6.59
CA ILE A 7 -6.54 2.04 6.00
C ILE A 7 -5.86 2.93 7.05
N GLY A 8 -6.55 3.28 8.13
CA GLY A 8 -6.01 4.08 9.23
C GLY A 8 -5.02 3.30 10.10
N ASP A 9 -5.33 2.04 10.42
CA ASP A 9 -4.42 1.20 11.21
C ASP A 9 -3.21 0.79 10.39
N PHE A 10 -3.41 0.53 9.09
CA PHE A 10 -2.31 0.24 8.17
C PHE A 10 -1.38 1.44 8.01
N ALA A 11 -1.93 2.66 7.85
CA ALA A 11 -1.17 3.91 7.82
C ALA A 11 -0.28 4.07 9.06
N ARG A 12 -0.81 3.79 10.26
CA ARG A 12 -0.04 3.82 11.51
C ARG A 12 1.06 2.77 11.51
N ALA A 13 0.76 1.54 11.09
CA ALA A 13 1.71 0.44 11.07
C ALA A 13 2.86 0.65 10.05
N THR A 14 2.61 1.34 8.94
CA THR A 14 3.61 1.60 7.90
C THR A 14 4.26 2.99 7.99
N HIS A 15 3.85 3.82 8.94
CA HIS A 15 4.21 5.25 9.02
C HIS A 15 3.88 6.05 7.75
N LEU A 16 2.92 5.58 6.95
CA LEU A 16 2.46 6.27 5.74
C LEU A 16 1.21 7.07 6.05
N SER A 17 1.02 8.19 5.36
CA SER A 17 -0.26 8.88 5.42
C SER A 17 -1.35 8.09 4.69
N VAL A 18 -2.61 8.19 5.15
CA VAL A 18 -3.77 7.65 4.41
C VAL A 18 -3.84 8.20 2.98
N LYS A 19 -3.40 9.45 2.77
CA LYS A 19 -3.30 10.06 1.44
C LYS A 19 -2.30 9.33 0.54
N ALA A 20 -1.13 8.97 1.06
CA ALA A 20 -0.13 8.20 0.32
C ALA A 20 -0.66 6.81 -0.07
N LEU A 21 -1.33 6.12 0.87
CA LEU A 21 -1.93 4.81 0.59
C LEU A 21 -3.00 4.88 -0.51
N ARG A 22 -3.88 5.89 -0.46
CA ARG A 22 -4.87 6.12 -1.52
C ARG A 22 -4.21 6.42 -2.86
N HIS A 23 -3.17 7.25 -2.86
CA HIS A 23 -2.42 7.57 -4.06
C HIS A 23 -1.75 6.32 -4.67
N TYR A 24 -1.12 5.47 -3.85
CA TYR A 24 -0.53 4.22 -4.33
C TYR A 24 -1.57 3.24 -4.86
N GLN A 25 -2.75 3.18 -4.25
CA GLN A 25 -3.86 2.38 -4.76
C GLN A 25 -4.39 2.92 -6.09
N GLU A 26 -4.59 4.23 -6.24
CA GLU A 26 -5.02 4.85 -7.50
C GLU A 26 -4.04 4.55 -8.65
N HIS A 27 -2.76 4.38 -8.31
CA HIS A 27 -1.71 4.00 -9.25
C HIS A 27 -1.46 2.49 -9.27
N GLY A 28 -2.32 1.64 -8.71
CA GLY A 28 -2.16 0.17 -8.74
C GLY A 28 -0.84 -0.35 -8.16
N LEU A 29 -0.18 0.42 -7.30
CA LEU A 29 1.10 0.08 -6.69
C LEU A 29 0.91 -0.64 -5.35
N LEU A 30 -0.17 -0.33 -4.63
CA LEU A 30 -0.55 -0.99 -3.39
C LEU A 30 -2.08 -1.08 -3.28
N GLU A 31 -2.63 -2.22 -3.70
CA GLU A 31 -4.07 -2.48 -3.65
C GLU A 31 -4.49 -3.04 -2.29
N PRO A 32 -5.69 -2.71 -1.77
CA PRO A 32 -6.21 -3.33 -0.56
C PRO A 32 -6.43 -4.84 -0.78
N ALA A 33 -6.04 -5.66 0.19
CA ALA A 33 -6.30 -7.09 0.17
C ALA A 33 -7.80 -7.44 0.07
N ARG A 34 -8.68 -6.58 0.63
CA ARG A 34 -10.13 -6.70 0.47
C ARG A 34 -10.78 -5.33 0.37
N THR A 35 -11.75 -5.22 -0.53
CA THR A 35 -12.69 -4.10 -0.59
C THR A 35 -14.09 -4.62 -0.40
N ASP A 36 -14.80 -4.08 0.60
CA ASP A 36 -16.20 -4.40 0.84
C ASP A 36 -17.06 -3.83 -0.31
N ALA A 37 -17.84 -4.71 -0.97
CA ALA A 37 -18.57 -4.35 -2.18
C ALA A 37 -19.77 -3.42 -1.92
N VAL A 38 -20.26 -3.34 -0.67
CA VAL A 38 -21.46 -2.57 -0.31
C VAL A 38 -21.08 -1.19 0.21
N SER A 39 -20.09 -1.13 1.09
CA SER A 39 -19.67 0.09 1.79
C SER A 39 -18.42 0.74 1.19
N GLY A 40 -17.67 0.02 0.34
CA GLY A 40 -16.39 0.48 -0.21
C GLY A 40 -15.26 0.53 0.82
N TYR A 41 -15.45 -0.06 2.01
CA TYR A 41 -14.41 -0.12 3.03
C TYR A 41 -13.24 -0.98 2.58
N ARG A 42 -12.04 -0.40 2.69
CA ARG A 42 -10.78 -1.03 2.28
C ARG A 42 -10.08 -1.63 3.48
N ARG A 43 -9.58 -2.85 3.29
CA ARG A 43 -8.80 -3.59 4.27
C ARG A 43 -7.47 -4.02 3.65
N TYR A 44 -6.40 -3.75 4.37
CA TYR A 44 -5.04 -4.11 3.98
C TYR A 44 -4.56 -5.26 4.85
N ASP A 45 -3.82 -6.18 4.27
CA ASP A 45 -3.25 -7.31 4.98
C ASP A 45 -1.90 -6.92 5.62
N VAL A 46 -1.63 -7.38 6.84
CA VAL A 46 -0.33 -7.15 7.52
C VAL A 46 0.85 -7.62 6.67
N ALA A 47 0.68 -8.63 5.82
CA ALA A 47 1.69 -9.10 4.88
C ALA A 47 2.04 -8.05 3.80
N GLN A 48 1.24 -7.01 3.62
CA GLN A 48 1.51 -5.91 2.69
C GLN A 48 2.39 -4.80 3.31
N ILE A 49 2.65 -4.83 4.62
CA ILE A 49 3.48 -3.83 5.31
C ILE A 49 4.89 -3.74 4.71
N PRO A 50 5.62 -4.85 4.47
CA PRO A 50 6.95 -4.78 3.87
C PRO A 50 6.94 -4.10 2.49
N THR A 51 5.96 -4.44 1.64
CA THR A 51 5.80 -3.83 0.33
C THR A 51 5.54 -2.32 0.43
N ALA A 52 4.66 -1.90 1.34
CA ALA A 52 4.37 -0.50 1.57
C ALA A 52 5.61 0.29 2.03
N GLN A 53 6.44 -0.30 2.90
CA GLN A 53 7.70 0.29 3.33
C GLN A 53 8.74 0.39 2.20
N ILE A 54 8.81 -0.61 1.32
CA ILE A 54 9.68 -0.58 0.14
C ILE A 54 9.28 0.57 -0.80
N ILE A 55 7.98 0.68 -1.10
CA ILE A 55 7.44 1.78 -1.91
C ILE A 55 7.81 3.14 -1.30
N HIS A 56 7.64 3.28 0.01
CA HIS A 56 7.98 4.51 0.72
C HIS A 56 9.46 4.89 0.54
N ARG A 57 10.37 3.93 0.78
CA ARG A 57 11.82 4.17 0.66
C ARG A 57 12.23 4.60 -0.74
N PHE A 58 11.68 3.97 -1.79
CA PHE A 58 11.97 4.40 -3.15
C PHE A 58 11.36 5.78 -3.48
N ARG A 59 10.18 6.09 -2.93
CA ARG A 59 9.58 7.43 -3.07
C ARG A 59 10.38 8.52 -2.37
N ASP A 60 11.04 8.21 -1.25
CA ASP A 60 11.94 9.14 -0.56
C ASP A 60 13.23 9.40 -1.36
N LEU A 61 13.56 8.54 -2.32
CA LEU A 61 14.65 8.72 -3.28
C LEU A 61 14.17 9.36 -4.60
N ASP A 62 13.00 10.02 -4.57
CA ASP A 62 12.35 10.66 -5.73
C ASP A 62 12.05 9.73 -6.91
N MET A 63 12.10 8.41 -6.72
CA MET A 63 11.86 7.44 -7.79
C MET A 63 10.39 7.51 -8.27
N PRO A 64 10.13 7.62 -9.58
CA PRO A 64 8.78 7.59 -10.13
C PRO A 64 8.02 6.31 -9.77
N LEU A 65 6.70 6.42 -9.55
CA LEU A 65 5.85 5.25 -9.22
C LEU A 65 5.87 4.16 -10.30
N ALA A 66 6.08 4.54 -11.56
CA ALA A 66 6.22 3.60 -12.67
C ALA A 66 7.45 2.69 -12.48
N ASP A 67 8.59 3.27 -12.10
CA ASP A 67 9.85 2.53 -11.91
C ASP A 67 9.75 1.61 -10.68
N ILE A 68 9.14 2.10 -9.59
CA ILE A 68 8.90 1.29 -8.39
C ILE A 68 8.06 0.06 -8.73
N ARG A 69 7.05 0.21 -9.61
CA ARG A 69 6.22 -0.91 -10.04
C ARG A 69 7.03 -1.99 -10.74
N GLU A 70 7.96 -1.61 -11.62
CA GLU A 70 8.81 -2.56 -12.33
C GLU A 70 9.77 -3.28 -11.37
N ILE A 71 10.30 -2.57 -10.36
CA ILE A 71 11.11 -3.20 -9.30
C ILE A 71 10.30 -4.24 -8.52
N LEU A 72 9.07 -3.91 -8.12
CA LEU A 72 8.21 -4.83 -7.37
C LEU A 72 7.75 -6.07 -8.18
N ARG A 73 7.86 -6.02 -9.51
CA ARG A 73 7.55 -7.14 -10.42
C ARG A 73 8.76 -8.04 -10.70
N THR A 74 9.95 -7.61 -10.31
CA THR A 74 11.18 -8.38 -10.52
C THR A 74 11.22 -9.55 -9.53
N PRO A 75 11.45 -10.80 -9.99
CA PRO A 75 11.42 -12.00 -9.15
C PRO A 75 12.56 -12.07 -8.11
#